data_AF-A0A958H724-F1
#
_entry.id   AF-A0A958H724-F1
#
_cell.length_a   1.000
_cell.length_b   1.000
_cell.length_c   1.000
_cell.angle_alpha   90.00
_cell.angle_beta   90.00
_cell.angle_gamma   90.00
#
_symmetry.space_group_name_H-M   'P 1'
#
loop_
_entity.id
_entity.type
_entity.pdbx_description
1 polymer ?
#
loop_
_entity_poly.entity_id
_entity_poly.type
_entity_poly.pdbx_seq_one_letter_code
_entity_poly.pdbx_strand_id
1 'polypeptide(L)'
;CTPLPGRTSPYLIVFKIRRLFDVTALKWEELADGAVQPGQAWTITYKPVNDPFAILRTGQTDVNGVTSAALTPGTWYIYETLKPGWAPVTPAGVWITLDQYAPPGAMDPVVFKNRLAH
;
A
#
# COMPACT_ATOMS: atom_id res chain seq x y z
N CYS A 1 -15.59 35.33 -12.23
CA CYS A 1 -14.29 34.67 -12.43
C CYS A 1 -13.36 35.62 -13.17
N THR A 2 -12.42 36.23 -12.47
CA THR A 2 -11.48 37.18 -13.08
C THR A 2 -10.32 36.40 -13.71
N PRO A 3 -10.09 36.48 -15.02
CA PRO A 3 -8.93 35.82 -15.65
C PRO A 3 -7.63 36.49 -15.19
N LEU A 4 -6.58 35.69 -14.96
CA LEU A 4 -5.23 36.23 -14.78
C LEU A 4 -4.70 36.76 -16.13
N PRO A 5 -3.80 37.75 -16.14
CA PRO A 5 -3.26 38.33 -17.38
C PRO A 5 -2.54 37.24 -18.20
N GLY A 6 -2.94 37.09 -19.48
CA GLY A 6 -2.25 36.22 -20.44
C GLY A 6 -2.99 34.96 -20.88
N ARG A 7 -4.25 34.74 -20.46
CA ARG A 7 -5.01 33.57 -20.96
C ARG A 7 -6.52 33.80 -21.02
N THR A 8 -7.13 33.34 -22.11
CA THR A 8 -8.56 33.49 -22.46
C THR A 8 -9.49 32.47 -21.80
N SER A 9 -8.96 31.45 -21.11
CA SER A 9 -9.76 30.43 -20.42
C SER A 9 -9.52 30.44 -18.92
N PRO A 10 -10.57 30.47 -18.08
CA PRO A 10 -10.42 30.32 -16.63
C PRO A 10 -9.88 28.92 -16.29
N TYR A 11 -9.12 28.83 -15.19
CA TYR A 11 -8.71 27.54 -14.65
C TYR A 11 -9.95 26.77 -14.17
N LEU A 12 -10.12 25.52 -14.62
CA LEU A 12 -11.01 24.58 -13.98
C LEU A 12 -10.23 23.88 -12.85
N ILE A 13 -10.47 24.31 -11.61
CA ILE A 13 -9.94 23.61 -10.44
C ILE A 13 -10.83 22.40 -10.20
N VAL A 14 -10.32 21.21 -10.50
CA VAL A 14 -11.01 19.93 -10.23
C VAL A 14 -10.34 19.25 -9.04
N PHE A 15 -11.06 19.10 -7.93
CA PHE A 15 -10.63 18.24 -6.83
C PHE A 15 -10.99 16.79 -7.19
N LYS A 16 -10.06 16.08 -7.85
CA LYS A 16 -10.28 14.70 -8.31
C LYS A 16 -10.21 13.66 -7.19
N ILE A 17 -9.50 13.97 -6.11
CA ILE A 17 -9.35 13.11 -4.93
C ILE A 17 -10.38 13.55 -3.88
N ARG A 18 -11.34 12.68 -3.59
CA ARG A 18 -12.39 12.93 -2.58
C ARG A 18 -12.09 12.34 -1.21
N ARG A 19 -11.18 11.36 -1.14
CA ARG A 19 -10.75 10.73 0.11
C ARG A 19 -9.36 10.12 -0.01
N LEU A 20 -8.67 10.02 1.12
CA LEU A 20 -7.48 9.19 1.29
C LEU A 20 -7.88 7.87 1.95
N PHE A 21 -7.06 6.84 1.74
CA PHE A 21 -7.24 5.52 2.33
C PHE A 21 -6.03 5.16 3.15
N ASP A 22 -6.25 4.79 4.41
CA ASP A 22 -5.21 4.18 5.23
C ASP A 22 -5.23 2.68 4.98
N VAL A 23 -4.23 2.20 4.24
CA VAL A 23 -4.07 0.77 3.94
C VAL A 23 -3.03 0.19 4.88
N THR A 24 -3.45 -0.81 5.66
CA THR A 24 -2.59 -1.55 6.59
C THR A 24 -2.08 -2.82 5.93
N ALA A 25 -0.77 -3.07 6.04
CA ALA A 25 -0.15 -4.34 5.72
C ALA A 25 0.32 -5.04 7.01
N LEU A 26 -0.02 -6.31 7.14
CA LEU A 26 0.37 -7.20 8.23
C LEU A 26 1.38 -8.22 7.72
N LYS A 27 2.46 -8.39 8.47
CA LYS A 27 3.53 -9.32 8.16
C LYS A 27 3.69 -10.38 9.22
N TRP A 28 3.70 -11.63 8.77
CA TRP A 28 3.94 -12.82 9.59
C TRP A 28 5.18 -13.57 9.10
N GLU A 29 5.93 -14.09 10.06
CA GLU A 29 7.09 -14.94 9.90
C GLU A 29 6.78 -16.32 10.48
N GLU A 30 7.06 -17.37 9.73
CA GLU A 30 7.02 -18.77 10.17
C GLU A 30 8.45 -19.29 10.32
N LEU A 31 8.82 -19.60 11.56
CA LEU A 31 10.13 -20.10 11.94
C LEU A 31 10.30 -21.58 11.55
N ALA A 32 11.54 -22.08 11.60
CA ALA A 32 11.87 -23.47 11.25
C ALA A 32 11.20 -24.52 12.14
N ASP A 33 10.84 -24.15 13.38
CA ASP A 33 10.08 -24.97 14.32
C ASP A 33 8.55 -24.90 14.09
N GLY A 34 8.11 -24.15 13.07
CA GLY A 34 6.71 -23.90 12.75
C GLY A 34 6.05 -22.81 13.60
N ALA A 35 6.77 -22.17 14.53
CA ALA A 35 6.24 -21.05 15.29
C ALA A 35 5.97 -19.85 14.37
N VAL A 36 4.84 -19.17 14.59
CA VAL A 36 4.44 -17.98 13.83
C VAL A 36 4.58 -16.75 14.72
N GLN A 37 5.33 -15.76 14.24
CA GLN A 37 5.54 -14.49 14.92
C GLN A 37 5.33 -13.29 13.98
N PRO A 38 5.09 -12.08 14.51
CA PRO A 38 5.05 -10.89 13.68
C PRO A 38 6.42 -10.62 13.04
N GLY A 39 6.43 -10.29 11.75
CA GLY A 39 7.66 -10.00 11.03
C GLY A 39 8.07 -8.55 11.17
N GLN A 40 9.10 -8.26 11.95
CA GLN A 40 9.64 -6.90 12.12
C GLN A 40 10.60 -6.51 11.00
N ALA A 41 10.65 -5.22 10.66
CA ALA A 41 11.57 -4.62 9.70
C ALA A 41 11.51 -5.24 8.28
N TRP A 42 10.32 -5.63 7.84
CA TRP A 42 10.06 -6.01 6.45
C TRP A 42 9.70 -4.78 5.63
N THR A 43 10.33 -4.64 4.47
CA THR A 43 10.08 -3.54 3.56
C THR A 43 8.86 -3.87 2.69
N ILE A 44 7.79 -3.11 2.88
CA ILE A 44 6.57 -3.17 2.06
C ILE A 44 6.54 -1.94 1.15
N THR A 45 6.27 -2.18 -0.13
CA THR A 45 6.17 -1.14 -1.16
C THR A 45 4.76 -1.05 -1.68
N TYR A 46 4.22 0.17 -1.73
CA TYR A 46 2.93 0.51 -2.30
C TYR A 46 3.20 1.26 -3.60
N LYS A 47 3.04 0.56 -4.72
CA LYS A 47 3.29 1.10 -6.05
C LYS A 47 1.98 1.49 -6.73
N PRO A 48 1.78 2.75 -7.14
CA PRO A 48 0.61 3.12 -7.92
C PRO A 48 0.71 2.56 -9.33
N VAL A 49 -0.44 2.23 -9.91
CA VAL A 49 -0.54 1.59 -11.22
C VAL A 49 -1.25 2.54 -12.17
N ASN A 50 -0.58 2.91 -13.27
CA ASN A 50 -1.12 3.80 -14.30
C ASN A 50 -1.60 5.18 -13.79
N ASP A 51 -1.12 5.64 -12.64
CA ASP A 51 -1.40 6.96 -12.09
C ASP A 51 -0.10 7.79 -12.01
N PRO A 52 0.06 8.83 -12.86
CA PRO A 52 1.25 9.66 -12.88
C PRO A 52 1.32 10.69 -11.74
N PHE A 53 0.23 10.87 -10.98
CA PHE A 53 0.16 11.82 -9.87
C PHE A 53 0.27 11.13 -8.50
N ALA A 54 -0.03 9.83 -8.44
CA ALA A 54 0.19 9.05 -7.25
C ALA A 54 1.68 8.77 -7.02
N ILE A 55 2.10 8.82 -5.77
CA ILE A 55 3.51 8.70 -5.37
C ILE A 55 3.73 7.31 -4.77
N LEU A 56 4.80 6.64 -5.20
CA LEU A 56 5.24 5.38 -4.59
C LEU A 56 5.55 5.59 -3.10
N ARG A 57 5.01 4.71 -2.26
CA ARG A 57 5.27 4.70 -0.82
C ARG A 57 6.00 3.43 -0.43
N THR A 58 6.87 3.55 0.55
CA THR A 58 7.56 2.43 1.18
C THR A 58 7.45 2.57 2.69
N GLY A 59 7.32 1.43 3.37
CA GLY A 59 7.24 1.37 4.82
C GLY A 59 7.96 0.13 5.33
N GLN A 60 8.47 0.22 6.56
CA GLN A 60 8.95 -0.95 7.28
C GLN A 60 7.93 -1.37 8.32
N THR A 61 7.81 -2.67 8.54
CA THR A 61 6.96 -3.20 9.60
C THR A 61 7.56 -2.99 10.98
N ASP A 62 6.71 -2.67 11.95
CA ASP A 62 7.07 -2.48 13.34
C ASP A 62 7.25 -3.83 14.09
N VAL A 63 7.41 -3.77 15.41
CA VAL A 63 7.52 -4.96 16.29
C VAL A 63 6.28 -5.85 16.25
N ASN A 64 5.12 -5.32 15.87
CA ASN A 64 3.87 -6.06 15.72
C ASN A 64 3.68 -6.57 14.29
N GLY A 65 4.69 -6.42 13.41
CA GLY A 65 4.61 -6.81 12.02
C GLY A 65 3.68 -5.92 11.19
N VAL A 66 3.39 -4.71 11.66
CA VAL A 66 2.40 -3.81 11.03
C VAL A 66 3.11 -2.66 10.33
N THR A 67 2.62 -2.31 9.15
CA THR A 67 2.94 -1.03 8.50
C THR A 67 1.70 -0.49 7.81
N SER A 68 1.57 0.83 7.70
CA SER A 68 0.41 1.46 7.07
C SER A 68 0.83 2.63 6.20
N ALA A 69 0.10 2.86 5.11
CA ALA A 69 0.33 3.99 4.23
C ALA A 69 -0.99 4.67 3.83
N ALA A 70 -0.98 6.00 3.80
CA ALA A 70 -2.06 6.80 3.26
C ALA A 70 -1.94 6.86 1.72
N LEU A 71 -2.92 6.27 1.03
CA LEU A 71 -2.94 6.11 -0.43
C LEU A 71 -4.09 6.90 -1.06
N THR A 72 -3.86 7.37 -2.28
CA THR A 72 -4.91 7.99 -3.09
C THR A 72 -5.80 6.92 -3.74
N PRO A 73 -7.03 7.28 -4.13
CA PRO A 73 -7.89 6.39 -4.90
C PRO A 73 -7.21 5.95 -6.21
N GLY A 74 -7.46 4.71 -6.63
CA GLY A 74 -6.82 4.11 -7.80
C GLY A 74 -6.40 2.66 -7.57
N THR A 75 -5.70 2.08 -8.54
CA THR A 75 -5.14 0.74 -8.44
C THR A 75 -3.72 0.80 -7.89
N TRP A 76 -3.45 -0.03 -6.88
CA TRP A 76 -2.15 -0.14 -6.25
C TRP A 76 -1.67 -1.58 -6.29
N TYR A 77 -0.38 -1.75 -6.57
CA TYR A 77 0.33 -3.01 -6.41
C TYR A 77 1.15 -2.93 -5.13
N ILE A 78 0.78 -3.74 -4.13
CA ILE A 78 1.43 -3.77 -2.82
C ILE A 78 2.25 -5.04 -2.75
N TYR A 79 3.54 -4.92 -2.50
CA TYR A 79 4.43 -6.07 -2.46
C TYR A 79 5.51 -5.91 -1.40
N GLU A 80 5.99 -7.05 -0.91
CA GLU A 80 7.09 -7.09 0.04
C GLU A 80 8.43 -7.36 -0.65
N THR A 81 9.49 -6.85 -0.04
CA THR A 81 10.87 -7.21 -0.42
C THR A 81 11.30 -8.42 0.41
N LEU A 82 11.57 -9.54 -0.26
CA LEU A 82 11.99 -10.77 0.41
C LEU A 82 13.38 -10.60 1.06
N LYS A 83 13.48 -10.97 2.34
CA LYS A 83 14.75 -11.08 3.05
C LYS A 83 15.49 -12.36 2.60
N PRO A 84 16.84 -12.36 2.55
CA PRO A 84 17.61 -13.57 2.28
C PRO A 84 17.25 -14.68 3.28
N GLY A 85 17.12 -15.92 2.79
CA GLY A 85 16.77 -17.08 3.62
C GLY A 85 15.28 -17.19 3.97
N TRP A 86 14.40 -16.37 3.38
CA TRP A 86 12.94 -16.49 3.56
C TRP A 86 12.25 -16.86 2.25
N ALA A 87 11.24 -17.72 2.34
CA ALA A 87 10.38 -18.15 1.24
C ALA A 87 8.94 -17.65 1.46
N PRO A 88 8.26 -17.09 0.43
CA PRO A 88 6.89 -16.65 0.56
C PRO A 88 5.92 -17.84 0.68
N VAL A 89 5.04 -17.78 1.70
CA VAL A 89 3.93 -18.73 1.88
C VAL A 89 2.66 -18.16 1.25
N THR A 90 2.43 -16.86 1.39
CA THR A 90 1.41 -16.11 0.65
C THR A 90 2.03 -15.44 -0.58
N PRO A 91 1.23 -14.96 -1.56
CA PRO A 91 1.75 -14.14 -2.64
C PRO A 91 2.59 -12.96 -2.10
N ALA A 92 3.80 -12.78 -2.64
CA ALA A 92 4.69 -11.68 -2.25
C ALA A 92 4.19 -10.30 -2.71
N GLY A 93 3.10 -10.25 -3.49
CA GLY A 93 2.44 -9.03 -3.91
C GLY A 93 0.97 -9.25 -4.23
N VAL A 94 0.17 -8.20 -4.01
CA VAL A 94 -1.28 -8.18 -4.24
C VAL A 94 -1.68 -6.89 -4.96
N TRP A 95 -2.77 -6.98 -5.72
CA TRP A 95 -3.38 -5.85 -6.39
C TRP A 95 -4.62 -5.42 -5.60
N ILE A 96 -4.72 -4.14 -5.28
CA ILE A 96 -5.91 -3.58 -4.64
C ILE A 96 -6.44 -2.40 -5.45
N THR A 97 -7.75 -2.20 -5.41
CA THR A 97 -8.42 -1.06 -6.04
C THR A 97 -9.13 -0.25 -4.98
N LEU A 98 -8.76 1.03 -4.87
CA LEU A 98 -9.25 1.97 -3.89
C LEU A 98 -10.27 2.92 -4.53
N ASP A 99 -11.56 2.70 -4.28
CA ASP A 99 -12.63 3.22 -5.14
C ASP A 99 -13.07 4.70 -4.94
N GLN A 100 -12.76 5.45 -3.89
CA GLN A 100 -13.40 6.74 -3.55
C GLN A 100 -14.94 6.87 -3.47
N TYR A 101 -15.73 6.12 -4.23
CA TYR A 101 -17.20 6.14 -4.20
C TYR A 101 -17.80 4.97 -3.41
N ALA A 102 -17.04 3.92 -3.15
CA ALA A 102 -17.47 2.80 -2.33
C ALA A 102 -17.89 3.26 -0.92
N PRO A 103 -18.85 2.59 -0.25
CA PRO A 103 -19.27 2.97 1.09
C PRO A 103 -18.09 3.08 2.07
N PRO A 104 -18.11 4.04 3.01
CA PRO A 104 -17.15 4.05 4.12
C PRO A 104 -17.23 2.73 4.89
N GLY A 105 -16.09 2.13 5.19
CA GLY A 105 -16.02 0.86 5.89
C GLY A 105 -14.58 0.48 6.21
N ALA A 106 -14.41 -0.56 7.02
CA ALA A 106 -13.11 -1.14 7.27
C ALA A 106 -12.56 -1.76 5.97
N MET A 107 -11.29 -1.51 5.68
CA MET A 107 -10.57 -2.23 4.63
C MET A 107 -9.87 -3.43 5.25
N ASP A 108 -9.94 -4.57 4.59
CA ASP A 108 -9.17 -5.73 5.01
C ASP A 108 -7.67 -5.43 4.89
N PRO A 109 -6.87 -5.76 5.93
CA PRO A 109 -5.44 -5.57 5.86
C PRO A 109 -4.83 -6.49 4.81
N VAL A 110 -3.79 -6.01 4.15
CA VAL A 110 -2.98 -6.84 3.24
C VAL A 110 -2.07 -7.73 4.08
N VAL A 111 -2.25 -9.04 4.01
CA VAL A 111 -1.48 -9.99 4.82
C VAL A 111 -0.39 -10.67 3.99
N PHE A 112 0.85 -10.60 4.48
CA PHE A 112 2.00 -11.31 3.93
C PHE A 112 2.55 -12.30 4.95
N LYS A 113 2.84 -13.54 4.54
CA LYS A 113 3.42 -14.58 5.38
C LYS A 113 4.59 -15.25 4.69
N ASN A 114 5.75 -15.30 5.35
CA ASN A 114 6.95 -15.98 4.86
C ASN A 114 7.42 -17.02 5.84
N ARG A 115 8.03 -18.08 5.33
CA ARG A 115 8.67 -19.15 6.09
C ARG A 115 10.19 -19.05 5.95
N LEU A 116 10.93 -19.33 7.00
CA LEU A 116 12.38 -19.47 6.93
C LEU A 116 12.73 -20.66 6.01
N ALA A 117 13.48 -20.40 4.94
CA ALA A 117 13.97 -21.44 4.04
C ALA A 117 15.09 -22.22 4.73
N HIS A 118 14.94 -23.55 4.79
CA HIS A 118 15.94 -24.49 5.32
C HIS A 118 17.16 -24.60 4.41
#